data_AF-A0A8B6LPF2-F1
#
_entry.id   AF-A0A8B6LPF2-F1
#
_cell.length_a   1.000
_cell.length_b   1.000
_cell.length_c   1.000
_cell.angle_alpha   90.00
_cell.angle_beta   90.00
_cell.angle_gamma   90.00
#
_symmetry.space_group_name_H-M   'P 1'
#
loop_
_entity.id
_entity.type
_entity.pdbx_description
1 polymer ?
#
loop_
_entity_poly.entity_id
_entity_poly.type
_entity_poly.pdbx_seq_one_letter_code
_entity_poly.pdbx_strand_id
1 'polypeptide(L)'
;MLHSHRFIALAGLALLLPLSALAASSDAADMSGRYVDMQRCMERTMGKNWQQRYEVELARNRWGATEPTGPSIDSAPLVVRMTDMRCRREVNIETEPRP
;
A
#
# COMPACT_ATOMS: atom_id res chain seq x y z
N MET A 1 -41.17 39.08 29.24
CA MET A 1 -39.71 39.23 29.41
C MET A 1 -39.02 38.07 28.70
N LEU A 2 -37.92 38.38 28.02
CA LEU A 2 -37.26 37.64 26.94
C LEU A 2 -36.72 36.24 27.30
N HIS A 3 -36.72 35.40 26.26
CA HIS A 3 -35.96 34.17 26.04
C HIS A 3 -34.55 34.17 26.64
N SER A 4 -34.14 33.05 27.25
CA SER A 4 -32.72 32.77 27.55
C SER A 4 -32.35 31.36 27.07
N HIS A 5 -31.99 31.28 25.79
CA HIS A 5 -31.17 30.18 25.28
C HIS A 5 -29.72 30.44 25.69
N ARG A 6 -29.05 29.46 26.32
CA ARG A 6 -27.59 29.43 26.37
C ARG A 6 -27.05 28.06 25.94
N PHE A 7 -26.85 27.98 24.64
CA PHE A 7 -25.66 27.47 23.96
C PHE A 7 -25.11 26.12 24.44
N ILE A 8 -25.55 25.08 23.72
CA ILE A 8 -24.71 23.95 23.29
C ILE A 8 -23.41 24.50 22.71
N ALA A 9 -22.24 24.05 23.18
CA ALA A 9 -21.04 23.99 22.37
C ALA A 9 -20.02 23.03 22.98
N LEU A 10 -20.06 21.80 22.50
CA LEU A 10 -18.98 20.82 22.55
C LEU A 10 -17.69 21.45 21.99
N ALA A 11 -16.85 22.04 22.83
CA ALA A 11 -15.61 22.70 22.42
C ALA A 11 -14.38 22.16 23.18
N GLY A 12 -14.30 20.84 23.36
CA GLY A 12 -13.25 20.21 24.16
C GLY A 12 -12.50 19.03 23.53
N LEU A 13 -12.78 18.66 22.28
CA LEU A 13 -12.26 17.41 21.68
C LEU A 13 -11.53 17.63 20.35
N ALA A 14 -10.68 18.66 20.24
CA ALA A 14 -9.95 18.97 19.00
C ALA A 14 -8.41 18.88 19.09
N LEU A 15 -7.84 18.60 20.27
CA LEU A 15 -6.39 18.75 20.51
C LEU A 15 -5.58 17.45 20.68
N LEU A 16 -6.19 16.28 20.46
CA LEU A 16 -5.49 14.98 20.59
C LEU A 16 -5.05 14.35 19.25
N LEU A 17 -5.16 15.07 18.12
CA LEU A 17 -4.92 14.52 16.78
C LEU A 17 -3.47 14.55 16.22
N PRO A 18 -2.41 15.13 16.82
CA PRO A 18 -1.13 15.23 16.10
C PRO A 18 -0.27 13.95 16.14
N LEU A 19 -0.50 13.01 17.06
CA LEU A 19 0.37 11.82 17.21
C LEU A 19 0.07 10.71 16.20
N SER A 20 -1.21 10.47 15.90
CA SER A 20 -1.64 9.39 15.00
C SER A 20 -1.21 9.64 13.55
N ALA A 21 -1.16 10.91 13.13
CA ALA A 21 -0.72 11.28 11.79
C ALA A 21 0.77 10.97 11.56
N LEU A 22 1.60 11.16 12.59
CA LEU A 22 3.04 10.92 12.50
C LEU A 22 3.36 9.42 12.40
N ALA A 23 2.71 8.60 13.25
CA ALA A 23 2.86 7.14 13.20
C ALA A 23 2.39 6.57 11.84
N ALA A 24 1.21 6.99 11.35
CA ALA A 24 0.71 6.57 10.05
C ALA A 24 1.66 6.94 8.89
N SER A 25 2.35 8.08 8.98
CA SER A 25 3.34 8.49 7.97
C SER A 25 4.62 7.64 8.00
N SER A 26 5.06 7.21 9.19
CA SER A 26 6.21 6.32 9.36
C SER A 26 5.90 4.94 8.80
N ASP A 27 4.73 4.40 9.11
CA ASP A 27 4.28 3.10 8.60
C ASP A 27 4.14 3.12 7.08
N ALA A 28 3.58 4.20 6.52
CA ALA A 28 3.48 4.35 5.07
C ALA A 28 4.85 4.42 4.38
N ALA A 29 5.84 5.07 4.98
CA ALA A 29 7.20 5.14 4.45
C ALA A 29 7.91 3.77 4.49
N ASP A 30 7.81 3.05 5.61
CA ASP A 30 8.35 1.69 5.74
C ASP A 30 7.72 0.74 4.72
N MET A 31 6.38 0.73 4.64
CA MET A 31 5.66 -0.09 3.68
C MET A 31 6.06 0.24 2.24
N SER A 32 6.11 1.52 1.88
CA SER A 32 6.56 1.96 0.56
C SER A 32 7.97 1.44 0.22
N GLY A 33 8.90 1.50 1.18
CA GLY A 33 10.26 0.95 1.03
C GLY A 33 10.26 -0.55 0.70
N ARG A 34 9.41 -1.32 1.38
CA ARG A 34 9.29 -2.77 1.16
C ARG A 34 8.75 -3.10 -0.23
N TYR A 35 7.83 -2.29 -0.76
CA TYR A 35 7.37 -2.44 -2.15
C TYR A 35 8.47 -2.12 -3.18
N VAL A 36 9.34 -1.13 -2.91
CA VAL A 36 10.51 -0.87 -3.75
C VAL A 36 11.45 -2.07 -3.76
N ASP A 37 11.68 -2.69 -2.61
CA ASP A 37 12.51 -3.89 -2.49
C ASP A 37 11.89 -5.10 -3.20
N MET A 38 10.55 -5.26 -3.15
CA MET A 38 9.83 -6.27 -3.93
C MET A 38 10.02 -6.06 -5.43
N GLN A 39 9.88 -4.83 -5.93
CA GLN A 39 10.11 -4.54 -7.35
C GLN A 39 11.55 -4.86 -7.76
N ARG A 40 12.54 -4.54 -6.91
CA ARG A 40 13.94 -4.91 -7.15
C ARG A 40 14.14 -6.42 -7.18
N CYS A 41 13.48 -7.18 -6.30
CA CYS A 41 13.52 -8.65 -6.32
C CYS A 41 12.98 -9.21 -7.64
N MET A 42 11.83 -8.69 -8.11
CA MET A 42 11.23 -9.08 -9.38
C MET A 42 12.17 -8.78 -10.55
N GLU A 43 12.71 -7.57 -10.62
CA GLU A 43 13.62 -7.16 -11.70
C GLU A 43 14.92 -7.97 -11.72
N ARG A 44 15.49 -8.33 -10.57
CA ARG A 44 16.68 -9.19 -10.51
C ARG A 44 16.43 -10.59 -11.10
N THR A 45 15.22 -11.11 -10.96
CA THR A 45 14.88 -12.46 -11.41
C THR A 45 14.36 -12.47 -12.85
N MET A 46 13.46 -11.54 -13.17
CA MET A 46 12.70 -11.51 -14.43
C MET A 46 13.27 -10.53 -15.45
N GLY A 47 14.26 -9.73 -15.05
CA GLY A 47 14.77 -8.59 -15.80
C GLY A 47 13.87 -7.35 -15.68
N LYS A 48 14.41 -6.21 -16.10
CA LYS A 48 13.64 -4.96 -16.22
C LYS A 48 12.46 -5.12 -17.19
N ASN A 49 11.43 -4.32 -16.98
CA ASN A 49 10.22 -4.27 -17.81
C ASN A 49 9.52 -5.64 -17.96
N TRP A 50 9.63 -6.51 -16.95
CA TRP A 50 8.97 -7.81 -16.97
C TRP A 50 7.45 -7.64 -17.04
N GLN A 51 6.91 -6.57 -16.45
CA GLN A 51 5.49 -6.26 -16.45
C GLN A 51 4.98 -6.10 -17.87
N GLN A 52 5.68 -5.33 -18.72
CA GLN A 52 5.32 -5.16 -20.13
C GLN A 52 5.51 -6.46 -20.91
N ARG A 53 6.59 -7.21 -20.65
CA ARG A 53 6.87 -8.48 -21.34
C ARG A 53 5.79 -9.53 -21.09
N TYR A 54 5.24 -9.55 -19.89
CA TYR A 54 4.23 -10.52 -19.45
C TYR A 54 2.84 -9.92 -19.37
N GLU A 55 2.64 -8.72 -19.91
CA GLU A 55 1.35 -8.00 -19.95
C GLU A 55 0.67 -7.89 -18.57
N VAL A 56 1.47 -7.72 -17.52
CA VAL A 56 0.98 -7.59 -16.15
C VAL A 56 0.61 -6.15 -15.85
N GLU A 57 -0.69 -5.90 -15.75
CA GLU A 57 -1.26 -4.64 -15.28
C GLU A 57 -0.80 -4.29 -13.86
N LEU A 58 -0.48 -3.01 -13.66
CA LEU A 58 -0.06 -2.45 -12.39
C LEU A 58 -1.04 -1.39 -11.91
N ALA A 59 -1.27 -1.34 -10.61
CA ALA A 59 -2.03 -0.28 -9.96
C ALA A 59 -1.33 0.23 -8.69
N ARG A 60 -1.75 1.41 -8.23
CA ARG A 60 -1.28 1.98 -6.97
C ARG A 60 -2.05 1.36 -5.81
N ASN A 61 -1.34 0.82 -4.82
CA ASN A 61 -1.93 0.26 -3.61
C ASN A 61 -2.18 1.32 -2.52
N ARG A 62 -2.70 0.87 -1.37
CA ARG A 62 -3.02 1.75 -0.21
C ARG A 62 -1.82 2.48 0.40
N TRP A 63 -0.61 1.98 0.16
CA TRP A 63 0.65 2.57 0.62
C TRP A 63 1.26 3.53 -0.40
N GLY A 64 0.59 3.74 -1.52
CA GLY A 64 1.06 4.58 -2.60
C GLY A 64 2.12 3.92 -3.49
N ALA A 65 2.42 2.63 -3.32
CA ALA A 65 3.36 1.92 -4.18
C ALA A 65 2.66 1.29 -5.39
N THR A 66 3.40 1.10 -6.48
CA THR A 66 2.91 0.43 -7.69
C THR A 66 3.21 -1.06 -7.62
N GLU A 67 2.19 -1.89 -7.79
CA GLU A 67 2.29 -3.35 -7.79
C GLU A 67 1.30 -4.00 -8.78
N PRO A 68 1.46 -5.29 -9.11
CA PRO A 68 0.49 -6.02 -9.92
C PRO A 68 -0.90 -6.04 -9.28
N THR A 69 -1.95 -5.85 -10.10
CA THR A 69 -3.33 -6.10 -9.64
C THR A 69 -3.54 -7.58 -9.35
N GLY A 70 -4.50 -7.90 -8.48
CA GLY A 70 -4.87 -9.29 -8.19
C GLY A 70 -5.20 -10.09 -9.45
N PRO A 71 -6.20 -9.66 -10.26
CA PRO A 71 -6.59 -10.39 -11.47
C PRO A 71 -5.44 -10.57 -12.47
N SER A 72 -4.61 -9.54 -12.65
CA SER A 72 -3.48 -9.57 -13.58
C SER A 72 -2.44 -10.59 -13.16
N ILE A 73 -1.98 -10.56 -11.90
CA ILE A 73 -0.98 -11.52 -11.44
C ILE A 73 -1.51 -12.96 -11.43
N ASP A 74 -2.78 -13.17 -11.09
CA ASP A 74 -3.38 -14.51 -11.04
C ASP A 74 -3.47 -15.16 -12.43
N SER A 75 -3.62 -14.33 -13.47
CA SER A 75 -3.64 -14.75 -14.88
C SER A 75 -2.25 -14.88 -15.51
N ALA A 76 -1.21 -14.36 -14.87
CA ALA A 76 0.15 -14.35 -15.41
C ALA A 76 0.76 -15.76 -15.54
N PRO A 77 1.79 -15.95 -16.39
CA PRO A 77 2.50 -17.22 -16.48
C PRO A 77 3.01 -17.71 -15.12
N LEU A 78 3.07 -19.03 -14.93
CA LEU A 78 3.44 -19.65 -13.65
C LEU A 78 4.77 -19.10 -13.08
N VAL A 79 5.77 -18.87 -13.94
CA VAL A 79 7.06 -18.31 -13.52
C VAL A 79 6.93 -16.90 -12.90
N VAL A 80 6.03 -16.07 -13.42
CA VAL A 80 5.77 -14.72 -12.90
C VAL A 80 5.11 -14.83 -11.53
N ARG A 81 4.07 -15.65 -11.43
CA ARG A 81 3.31 -15.89 -10.19
C ARG A 81 4.19 -16.42 -9.06
N MET A 82 5.01 -17.43 -9.36
CA MET A 82 5.91 -18.03 -8.36
C MET A 82 7.01 -17.05 -7.92
N THR A 83 7.54 -16.26 -8.85
CA THR A 83 8.54 -15.24 -8.52
C THR A 83 7.95 -14.13 -7.67
N ASP A 84 6.76 -13.64 -8.01
CA ASP A 84 6.02 -12.65 -7.25
C ASP A 84 5.74 -13.12 -5.82
N MET A 85 5.17 -14.32 -5.65
CA MET A 85 4.91 -14.90 -4.32
C MET A 85 6.17 -15.01 -3.48
N ARG A 86 7.31 -15.41 -4.08
CA ARG A 86 8.60 -15.47 -3.39
C ARG A 86 9.07 -14.07 -2.97
N CYS A 87 9.09 -13.11 -3.90
CA CYS A 87 9.55 -11.75 -3.64
C CYS A 87 8.69 -11.03 -2.60
N ARG A 88 7.38 -11.27 -2.56
CA ARG A 88 6.52 -10.73 -1.49
C ARG A 88 6.92 -11.24 -0.11
N ARG A 89 7.19 -12.55 0.01
CA ARG A 89 7.63 -13.16 1.28
C ARG A 89 8.99 -12.63 1.73
N GLU A 90 9.93 -12.42 0.80
CA GLU A 90 11.27 -11.89 1.12
C GLU A 90 11.22 -10.51 1.79
N VAL A 91 10.20 -9.71 1.48
CA VAL A 91 10.01 -8.38 2.08
C VAL A 91 8.82 -8.33 3.05
N ASN A 92 8.28 -9.48 3.44
CA ASN A 92 7.14 -9.73 4.35
C ASN A 92 5.77 -9.09 3.97
N ILE A 93 5.50 -8.82 2.68
CA ILE A 93 4.24 -8.21 2.20
C ILE A 93 3.25 -9.24 1.62
N GLU A 94 3.45 -10.53 1.85
CA GLU A 94 2.65 -11.61 1.27
C GLU A 94 1.18 -11.56 1.68
N THR A 95 0.88 -11.02 2.86
CA THR A 95 -0.50 -10.84 3.36
C THR A 95 -1.11 -9.50 2.99
N GLU A 96 -0.34 -8.59 2.38
CA GLU A 96 -0.87 -7.29 1.97
C GLU A 96 -1.85 -7.45 0.82
N PRO A 97 -3.02 -6.81 0.87
CA PRO A 97 -4.02 -6.91 -0.18
C PRO A 97 -3.50 -6.24 -1.45
N ARG A 98 -3.80 -6.87 -2.58
CA ARG A 98 -3.56 -6.26 -3.89
C ARG A 98 -4.70 -5.30 -4.24
N PRO A 99 -4.39 -4.24 -5.01
CA PRO A 99 -5.41 -3.50 -5.74
C PRO A 99 -6.08 -4.37 -6.82
#